data_AF-A0A2R6ICV2-F1
#
_entry.id   AF-A0A2R6ICV2-F1
#
_cell.length_a   1.000
_cell.length_b   1.000
_cell.length_c   1.000
_cell.angle_alpha   90.00
_cell.angle_beta   90.00
_cell.angle_gamma   90.00
#
_symmetry.space_group_name_H-M   'P 1'
#
loop_
_entity.id
_entity.type
_entity.pdbx_description
1 polymer ?
#
loop_
_entity_poly.entity_id
_entity_poly.type
_entity_poly.pdbx_seq_one_letter_code
_entity_poly.pdbx_strand_id
1 'polypeptide(L)'
;MGLPEIAAGVEVVDEQRDRGVATVDRTGESLVKRLAPFADELPCGPETAATLVEAYTGGESVGDAARAAGLAPTDGAKALHLFGESVSPVGPTGRAVVRDWLAGRLARTEAVDLAGVSDREFALAVYVETHDPIPGAREAVEGALAPAEDAAVDKRDALGETMSDVGDLR
;
A
#
# COMPACT_ATOMS: atom_id res chain seq x y z
N MET A 1 20.09 4.26 39.52
CA MET A 1 20.04 3.92 38.08
C MET A 1 18.74 4.51 37.55
N GLY A 2 18.82 5.67 36.92
CA GLY A 2 17.69 6.43 36.41
C GLY A 2 17.56 6.30 34.90
N LEU A 3 16.36 6.55 34.39
CA LEU A 3 16.04 6.60 32.96
C LEU A 3 17.03 7.44 32.11
N PRO A 4 17.62 8.56 32.58
CA PRO A 4 18.59 9.33 31.80
C PRO A 4 19.89 8.56 31.50
N GLU A 5 20.28 7.64 32.37
CA GLU A 5 21.50 6.84 32.24
C GLU A 5 21.32 5.68 31.24
N ILE A 6 20.07 5.27 30.98
CA ILE A 6 19.70 4.24 29.99
C ILE A 6 19.58 4.85 28.59
N ALA A 7 19.19 6.13 28.48
CA ALA A 7 19.02 6.82 27.20
C ALA A 7 20.32 7.37 26.59
N ALA A 8 21.42 7.38 27.35
CA ALA A 8 22.73 7.84 26.91
C ALA A 8 23.37 6.86 25.90
N GLY A 9 22.92 6.92 24.65
CA GLY A 9 23.38 6.05 23.56
C GLY A 9 22.29 5.65 22.57
N VAL A 10 21.05 6.06 22.79
CA VAL A 10 19.95 5.83 21.85
C VAL A 10 19.81 7.04 20.95
N GLU A 11 20.19 6.87 19.68
CA GLU A 11 19.94 7.84 18.61
C GLU A 11 18.71 7.39 17.80
N VAL A 12 17.78 8.31 17.57
CA VAL A 12 16.63 8.07 16.68
C VAL A 12 17.13 8.18 15.25
N VAL A 13 17.31 7.04 14.59
CA VAL A 13 17.77 6.96 13.19
C VAL A 13 16.62 6.86 12.18
N ASP A 14 15.39 6.70 12.66
CA ASP A 14 14.19 6.52 11.85
C ASP A 14 13.04 7.31 12.48
N GLU A 15 12.27 8.02 11.66
CA GLU A 15 11.17 8.87 12.13
C GLU A 15 9.84 8.19 11.77
N GLN A 16 9.02 7.93 12.79
CA GLN A 16 7.64 7.50 12.57
C GLN A 16 6.90 8.65 11.87
N ARG A 17 6.56 8.44 10.59
CA ARG A 17 5.66 9.37 9.89
C ARG A 17 4.27 9.21 10.47
N ASP A 18 3.75 10.30 11.03
CA ASP A 18 2.39 10.37 11.54
C ASP A 18 1.41 10.04 10.41
N ARG A 19 0.83 8.83 10.47
CA ARG A 19 -0.32 8.46 9.66
C ARG A 19 -1.52 8.99 10.42
N GLY A 20 -1.78 10.28 10.27
CA GLY A 20 -2.94 10.91 10.89
C GLY A 20 -4.22 10.10 10.67
N VAL A 21 -5.17 10.23 11.59
CA VAL A 21 -6.47 9.57 11.44
C VAL A 21 -7.19 10.22 10.26
N ALA A 22 -7.29 9.49 9.15
CA ALA A 22 -7.99 9.96 7.96
C ALA A 22 -9.49 10.06 8.26
N THR A 23 -9.99 11.28 8.44
CA THR A 23 -11.44 11.53 8.44
C THR A 23 -11.93 11.40 7.00
N VAL A 24 -12.69 10.34 6.71
CA VAL A 24 -13.27 10.12 5.38
C VAL A 24 -14.42 11.11 5.19
N ASP A 25 -14.15 12.18 4.44
CA ASP A 25 -15.20 13.07 3.97
C ASP A 25 -15.94 12.43 2.79
N ARG A 26 -17.09 11.80 3.10
CA ARG A 26 -18.00 11.21 2.11
C ARG A 26 -18.69 12.27 1.20
N THR A 27 -18.44 13.56 1.41
CA THR A 27 -18.94 14.64 0.54
C THR A 27 -17.97 15.04 -0.59
N GLY A 28 -16.81 14.39 -0.67
CA GLY A 28 -15.80 14.62 -1.71
C GLY A 28 -16.16 14.09 -3.10
N GLU A 29 -15.38 14.52 -4.10
CA GLU A 29 -15.53 14.07 -5.49
C GLU A 29 -15.31 12.56 -5.64
N SER A 30 -15.97 11.94 -6.62
CA SER A 30 -15.81 10.52 -6.91
C SER A 30 -14.34 10.15 -7.14
N LEU A 31 -13.95 8.93 -6.79
CA LEU A 31 -12.57 8.47 -6.95
C LEU A 31 -12.06 8.64 -8.38
N VAL A 32 -12.91 8.36 -9.37
CA VAL A 32 -12.63 8.59 -10.81
C VAL A 32 -12.24 10.05 -11.08
N LYS A 33 -12.97 11.03 -10.53
CA LYS A 33 -12.64 12.46 -10.72
C LYS A 33 -11.34 12.85 -10.03
N ARG A 34 -11.09 12.31 -8.83
CA ARG A 34 -9.83 12.51 -8.10
C ARG A 34 -8.63 11.94 -8.85
N LEU A 35 -8.82 10.85 -9.60
CA LEU A 35 -7.77 10.20 -10.38
C LEU A 35 -7.56 10.79 -11.78
N ALA A 36 -8.53 11.54 -12.31
CA ALA A 36 -8.45 12.13 -13.65
C ALA A 36 -7.17 12.96 -13.91
N PRO A 37 -6.63 13.75 -12.97
CA PRO A 37 -5.39 14.49 -13.17
C PRO A 37 -4.16 13.61 -13.43
N PHE A 38 -4.18 12.34 -13.01
CA PHE A 38 -3.05 11.41 -13.11
C PHE A 38 -3.18 10.43 -14.28
N ALA A 39 -4.22 10.56 -15.10
CA ALA A 39 -4.57 9.58 -16.15
C ALA A 39 -3.40 9.28 -17.11
N ASP A 40 -2.61 10.29 -17.46
CA ASP A 40 -1.50 10.17 -18.41
C ASP A 40 -0.25 9.47 -17.81
N GLU A 41 -0.17 9.38 -16.49
CA GLU A 41 0.94 8.75 -15.76
C GLU A 41 0.63 7.31 -15.34
N LEU A 42 -0.65 6.93 -15.36
CA LEU A 42 -1.11 5.60 -14.97
C LEU A 42 -1.03 4.59 -16.12
N PRO A 43 -0.82 3.30 -15.83
CA PRO A 43 -0.85 2.24 -16.85
C PRO A 43 -2.27 1.95 -17.37
N CYS A 44 -3.29 2.60 -16.81
CA CYS A 44 -4.71 2.41 -17.14
C CYS A 44 -5.51 3.69 -16.87
N GLY A 45 -6.74 3.75 -17.41
CA GLY A 45 -7.61 4.91 -17.23
C GLY A 45 -8.13 5.08 -15.79
N PRO A 46 -8.60 6.28 -15.42
CA PRO A 46 -9.08 6.60 -14.06
C PRO A 46 -10.19 5.68 -13.55
N GLU A 47 -11.12 5.25 -14.42
CA GLU A 47 -12.20 4.33 -14.06
C GLU A 47 -11.66 2.96 -13.64
N THR A 48 -10.74 2.41 -14.43
CA THR A 48 -10.08 1.14 -14.15
C THR A 48 -9.23 1.22 -12.88
N ALA A 49 -8.50 2.32 -12.70
CA ALA A 49 -7.72 2.55 -11.51
C ALA A 49 -8.60 2.68 -10.25
N ALA A 50 -9.76 3.35 -10.35
CA ALA A 50 -10.71 3.44 -9.26
C ALA A 50 -11.23 2.05 -8.84
N THR A 51 -11.64 1.21 -9.80
CA THR A 51 -12.08 -0.17 -9.52
C THR A 51 -10.98 -1.00 -8.86
N LEU A 52 -9.72 -0.87 -9.31
CA LEU A 52 -8.57 -1.54 -8.72
C LEU A 52 -8.40 -1.14 -7.24
N VAL A 53 -8.43 0.17 -6.96
CA VAL A 53 -8.28 0.69 -5.59
C VAL A 53 -9.42 0.18 -4.72
N GLU A 54 -10.67 0.32 -5.14
CA GLU A 54 -11.85 -0.14 -4.39
C GLU A 54 -11.80 -1.65 -4.05
N ALA A 55 -11.41 -2.50 -5.00
CA ALA A 55 -11.26 -3.93 -4.74
C ALA A 55 -10.11 -4.22 -3.76
N TYR A 56 -8.97 -3.54 -3.92
CA TYR A 56 -7.81 -3.70 -3.03
C TYR A 56 -8.13 -3.24 -1.61
N THR A 57 -8.80 -2.10 -1.44
CA THR A 57 -9.18 -1.58 -0.11
C THR A 57 -10.32 -2.38 0.53
N GLY A 58 -11.12 -3.07 -0.29
CA GLY A 58 -12.05 -4.12 0.12
C GLY A 58 -11.39 -5.38 0.69
N GLY A 59 -10.04 -5.46 0.67
CA GLY A 59 -9.27 -6.55 1.26
C GLY A 59 -8.87 -7.65 0.29
N GLU A 60 -9.11 -7.46 -1.02
CA GLU A 60 -8.62 -8.40 -2.03
C GLU A 60 -7.09 -8.37 -2.17
N SER A 61 -6.51 -9.49 -2.60
CA SER A 61 -5.09 -9.50 -2.97
C SER A 61 -4.84 -8.58 -4.17
N VAL A 62 -3.62 -8.06 -4.32
CA VAL A 62 -3.24 -7.22 -5.48
C VAL A 62 -3.61 -7.87 -6.81
N GLY A 63 -3.41 -9.17 -6.94
CA GLY A 63 -3.73 -9.90 -8.16
C GLY A 63 -5.24 -10.01 -8.40
N ASP A 64 -6.04 -10.24 -7.36
CA ASP A 64 -7.50 -10.37 -7.45
C ASP A 64 -8.14 -9.02 -7.76
N ALA A 65 -7.72 -7.97 -7.06
CA ALA A 65 -8.13 -6.59 -7.31
C ALA A 65 -7.80 -6.15 -8.76
N ALA A 66 -6.61 -6.51 -9.26
CA ALA A 66 -6.25 -6.25 -10.66
C ALA A 66 -7.20 -6.95 -11.62
N ARG A 67 -7.54 -8.22 -11.37
CA ARG A 67 -8.46 -8.96 -12.23
C ARG A 67 -9.88 -8.43 -12.15
N ALA A 68 -10.34 -7.98 -10.98
CA ALA A 68 -11.64 -7.32 -10.82
C ALA A 68 -11.74 -6.04 -11.67
N ALA A 69 -10.63 -5.30 -11.79
CA ALA A 69 -10.50 -4.13 -12.66
C ALA A 69 -10.26 -4.47 -14.15
N GLY A 70 -10.10 -5.75 -14.51
CA GLY A 70 -9.78 -6.16 -15.89
C GLY A 70 -8.31 -5.94 -16.29
N LEU A 71 -7.41 -5.78 -15.33
CA LEU A 71 -5.97 -5.61 -15.54
C LEU A 71 -5.21 -6.94 -15.39
N ALA A 72 -4.04 -6.99 -16.01
CA ALA A 72 -3.05 -8.00 -15.65
C ALA A 72 -2.54 -7.72 -14.21
N PRO A 73 -2.25 -8.74 -13.38
CA PRO A 73 -1.77 -8.55 -12.01
C PRO A 73 -0.56 -7.62 -11.87
N THR A 74 0.34 -7.63 -12.86
CA THR A 74 1.53 -6.77 -12.86
C THR A 74 1.19 -5.31 -13.09
N ASP A 75 0.21 -5.00 -13.93
CA ASP A 75 -0.18 -3.61 -14.19
C ASP A 75 -1.01 -3.04 -13.04
N GLY A 76 -1.82 -3.88 -12.39
CA GLY A 76 -2.43 -3.53 -11.10
C GLY A 76 -1.39 -3.22 -10.02
N ALA A 77 -0.36 -4.05 -9.89
CA ALA A 77 0.75 -3.78 -8.96
C ALA A 77 1.49 -2.47 -9.32
N LYS A 78 1.79 -2.21 -10.58
CA LYS A 78 2.40 -0.93 -10.99
C LYS A 78 1.53 0.27 -10.62
N ALA A 79 0.23 0.21 -10.89
CA ALA A 79 -0.69 1.29 -10.52
C ALA A 79 -0.72 1.53 -9.00
N LEU A 80 -0.85 0.46 -8.20
CA LEU A 80 -0.80 0.57 -6.73
C LEU A 80 0.53 1.15 -6.22
N HIS A 81 1.66 0.75 -6.82
CA HIS A 81 2.97 1.33 -6.52
C HIS A 81 3.01 2.84 -6.80
N LEU A 82 2.46 3.28 -7.94
CA LEU A 82 2.36 4.71 -8.27
C LEU A 82 1.47 5.49 -7.30
N PHE A 83 0.48 4.84 -6.68
CA PHE A 83 -0.32 5.41 -5.58
C PHE A 83 0.38 5.37 -4.22
N GLY A 84 1.60 4.82 -4.14
CA GLY A 84 2.40 4.77 -2.93
C GLY A 84 2.17 3.54 -2.04
N GLU A 85 1.53 2.49 -2.57
CA GLU A 85 1.38 1.21 -1.89
C GLU A 85 2.63 0.35 -1.98
N SER A 86 2.91 -0.40 -0.91
CA SER A 86 4.11 -1.25 -0.82
C SER A 86 3.85 -2.63 -1.42
N VAL A 87 3.95 -2.73 -2.74
CA VAL A 87 3.62 -3.96 -3.51
C VAL A 87 4.84 -4.68 -4.10
N SER A 88 6.05 -4.36 -3.62
CA SER A 88 7.26 -5.05 -4.08
C SER A 88 7.17 -6.55 -3.80
N PRO A 89 7.46 -7.43 -4.78
CA PRO A 89 7.42 -8.87 -4.57
C PRO A 89 8.67 -9.40 -3.82
N VAL A 90 9.63 -8.52 -3.50
CA VAL A 90 10.88 -8.88 -2.83
C VAL A 90 11.05 -8.13 -1.52
N GLY A 91 11.64 -8.81 -0.53
CA GLY A 91 12.04 -8.19 0.73
C GLY A 91 13.29 -7.29 0.59
N PRO A 92 13.77 -6.70 1.71
CA PRO A 92 14.94 -5.81 1.72
C PRO A 92 16.20 -6.39 1.05
N THR A 93 16.49 -7.67 1.28
CA THR A 93 17.63 -8.37 0.66
C THR A 93 17.47 -8.46 -0.86
N GLY A 94 16.29 -8.84 -1.36
CA GLY A 94 16.03 -8.90 -2.79
C GLY A 94 16.09 -7.52 -3.46
N ARG A 95 15.66 -6.45 -2.77
CA ARG A 95 15.88 -5.08 -3.26
C ARG A 95 17.35 -4.72 -3.40
N ALA A 96 18.20 -5.15 -2.47
CA ALA A 96 19.65 -4.95 -2.61
C ALA A 96 20.20 -5.66 -3.87
N VAL A 97 19.76 -6.89 -4.13
CA VAL A 97 20.11 -7.64 -5.36
C VAL A 97 19.65 -6.90 -6.62
N VAL A 98 18.41 -6.39 -6.64
CA VAL A 98 17.89 -5.60 -7.77
C VAL A 98 18.74 -4.35 -8.01
N ARG A 99 19.14 -3.64 -6.95
CA ARG A 99 20.02 -2.46 -7.05
C ARG A 99 21.42 -2.81 -7.55
N ASP A 100 21.97 -3.95 -7.14
CA ASP A 100 23.26 -4.44 -7.66
C ASP A 100 23.17 -4.76 -9.16
N TRP A 101 22.08 -5.38 -9.59
CA TRP A 101 21.81 -5.62 -11.01
C TRP A 101 21.64 -4.30 -11.80
N LEU A 102 20.83 -3.36 -11.30
CA LEU A 102 20.65 -2.04 -11.93
C LEU A 102 21.97 -1.26 -12.06
N ALA A 103 22.88 -1.44 -11.10
CA ALA A 103 24.22 -0.87 -11.14
C ALA A 103 25.23 -1.64 -12.01
N GLY A 104 24.79 -2.71 -12.69
CA GLY A 104 25.64 -3.53 -13.56
C GLY A 104 26.63 -4.42 -12.81
N ARG A 105 26.44 -4.64 -11.50
CA ARG A 105 27.32 -5.49 -10.67
C ARG A 105 26.98 -6.97 -10.74
N LEU A 106 25.77 -7.31 -11.18
CA LEU A 106 25.29 -8.69 -11.34
C LEU A 106 24.77 -8.94 -12.75
N ALA A 107 24.96 -10.15 -13.25
CA ALA A 107 24.26 -10.61 -14.44
C ALA A 107 22.77 -10.83 -14.13
N ARG A 108 21.90 -10.69 -15.14
CA ARG A 108 20.45 -10.82 -14.95
C ARG A 108 20.04 -12.17 -14.36
N THR A 109 20.57 -13.27 -14.90
CA THR A 109 20.24 -14.63 -14.42
C THR A 109 20.62 -14.82 -12.96
N GLU A 110 21.84 -14.40 -12.58
CA GLU A 110 22.31 -14.47 -11.20
C GLU A 110 21.44 -13.62 -10.25
N ALA A 111 21.05 -12.42 -10.67
CA ALA A 111 20.20 -11.55 -9.85
C ALA A 111 18.80 -12.15 -9.63
N VAL A 112 18.20 -12.77 -10.65
CA VAL A 112 16.90 -13.47 -10.52
C VAL A 112 17.02 -14.65 -9.55
N ASP A 113 18.07 -15.47 -9.69
CA ASP A 113 18.32 -16.62 -8.83
C ASP A 113 18.53 -16.19 -7.37
N LEU A 114 19.34 -15.15 -7.13
CA LEU A 114 19.62 -14.60 -5.79
C LEU A 114 18.38 -13.95 -5.15
N ALA A 115 17.53 -13.29 -5.94
CA ALA A 115 16.29 -12.71 -5.46
C ALA A 115 15.25 -13.79 -5.10
N GLY A 116 15.37 -15.00 -5.68
CA GLY A 116 14.49 -16.13 -5.37
C GLY A 116 13.06 -15.94 -5.86
N VAL A 117 12.86 -15.16 -6.92
CA VAL A 117 11.56 -14.83 -7.50
C VAL A 117 11.50 -15.17 -8.98
N SER A 118 10.30 -15.22 -9.56
CA SER A 118 10.15 -15.40 -11.01
C SER A 118 10.70 -14.21 -11.80
N ASP A 119 11.00 -14.41 -13.09
CA ASP A 119 11.39 -13.33 -14.00
C ASP A 119 10.40 -12.16 -14.01
N ARG A 120 9.11 -12.47 -13.87
CA ARG A 120 8.03 -11.48 -13.88
C ARG A 120 8.00 -10.65 -12.60
N GLU A 121 8.17 -11.30 -11.45
CA GLU A 121 8.29 -10.63 -10.16
C GLU A 121 9.58 -9.81 -10.08
N PHE A 122 10.69 -10.32 -10.61
CA PHE A 122 11.93 -9.56 -10.71
C PHE A 122 11.75 -8.29 -11.55
N ALA A 123 11.08 -8.40 -12.70
CA ALA A 123 10.75 -7.24 -13.53
C ALA A 123 9.86 -6.22 -12.80
N LEU A 124 8.90 -6.69 -11.98
CA LEU A 124 8.09 -5.80 -11.13
C LEU A 124 8.92 -5.14 -10.03
N ALA A 125 9.83 -5.87 -9.38
CA ALA A 125 10.73 -5.31 -8.38
C ALA A 125 11.65 -4.22 -8.99
N VAL A 126 12.15 -4.45 -10.20
CA VAL A 126 12.90 -3.46 -10.97
C VAL A 126 12.07 -2.21 -11.24
N TYR A 127 10.80 -2.38 -11.66
CA TYR A 127 9.90 -1.25 -11.88
C TYR A 127 9.72 -0.42 -10.60
N VAL A 128 9.45 -1.08 -9.48
CA VAL A 128 9.29 -0.45 -8.15
C VAL A 128 10.53 0.34 -7.72
N GLU A 129 11.74 -0.18 -7.96
CA GLU A 129 12.99 0.52 -7.60
C GLU A 129 13.35 1.69 -8.54
N THR A 130 12.71 1.79 -9.71
CA THR A 130 13.06 2.78 -10.75
C THR A 130 11.99 3.84 -10.97
N HIS A 131 10.82 3.69 -10.38
CA HIS A 131 9.71 4.62 -10.50
C HIS A 131 9.31 5.07 -9.11
N ASP A 132 9.25 6.37 -8.88
CA ASP A 132 8.70 6.90 -7.64
C ASP A 132 7.17 6.95 -7.71
N PRO A 133 6.47 6.91 -6.57
CA PRO A 133 5.04 7.22 -6.52
C PRO A 133 4.74 8.60 -7.10
N ILE A 134 3.59 8.75 -7.75
CA ILE A 134 3.16 10.01 -8.34
C ILE A 134 2.83 11.00 -7.21
N PRO A 135 3.42 12.20 -7.18
CA PRO A 135 3.10 13.22 -6.17
C PRO A 135 1.60 13.55 -6.16
N GLY A 136 0.96 13.51 -4.99
CA GLY A 136 -0.48 13.81 -4.85
C GLY A 136 -1.41 12.63 -5.13
N ALA A 137 -0.93 11.56 -5.76
CA ALA A 137 -1.79 10.43 -6.12
C ALA A 137 -2.16 9.57 -4.90
N ARG A 138 -1.27 9.51 -3.89
CA ARG A 138 -1.54 8.85 -2.60
C ARG A 138 -2.71 9.54 -1.88
N GLU A 139 -2.67 10.86 -1.78
CA GLU A 139 -3.72 11.67 -1.16
C GLU A 139 -5.05 11.52 -1.90
N ALA A 140 -4.99 11.38 -3.24
CA ALA A 140 -6.17 11.15 -4.07
C ALA A 140 -6.86 9.81 -3.77
N VAL A 141 -6.11 8.76 -3.37
CA VAL A 141 -6.66 7.44 -3.00
C VAL A 141 -6.82 7.24 -1.49
N GLU A 142 -6.26 8.11 -0.65
CA GLU A 142 -6.24 7.98 0.81
C GLU A 142 -7.64 7.85 1.42
N GLY A 143 -8.62 8.61 0.92
CA GLY A 143 -10.01 8.49 1.36
C GLY A 143 -10.68 7.14 1.04
N ALA A 144 -10.12 6.36 0.10
CA ALA A 144 -10.54 4.99 -0.19
C ALA A 144 -9.71 3.93 0.55
N LEU A 145 -8.45 4.25 0.88
CA LEU A 145 -7.51 3.40 1.63
C LEU A 145 -7.67 3.50 3.15
N ALA A 146 -8.33 4.55 3.65
CA ALA A 146 -8.69 4.66 5.05
C ALA A 146 -9.68 3.56 5.44
N PRO A 147 -9.50 2.87 6.59
CA PRO A 147 -10.48 1.90 7.08
C PRO A 147 -11.84 2.58 7.24
N ALA A 148 -12.89 2.00 6.65
CA ALA A 148 -14.24 2.52 6.81
C ALA A 148 -14.62 2.54 8.30
N GLU A 149 -15.00 3.71 8.83
CA GLU A 149 -15.48 3.85 10.21
C GLU A 149 -16.70 2.95 10.49
N ASP A 150 -17.49 2.66 9.45
CA ASP A 150 -18.66 1.77 9.54
C ASP A 150 -18.26 0.35 9.98
N ALA A 151 -17.08 -0.15 9.60
CA ALA A 151 -16.60 -1.45 10.06
C ALA A 151 -16.28 -1.46 11.57
N ALA A 152 -15.90 -0.33 12.15
CA ALA A 152 -15.69 -0.19 13.59
C ALA A 152 -17.02 -0.01 14.35
N VAL A 153 -18.02 0.63 13.73
CA VAL A 153 -19.39 0.74 14.27
C VAL A 153 -20.10 -0.61 14.21
N ASP A 154 -20.08 -1.30 13.08
CA ASP A 154 -20.63 -2.64 12.90
C ASP A 154 -20.00 -3.65 13.87
N LYS A 155 -18.68 -3.54 14.09
CA LYS A 155 -17.97 -4.38 15.07
C LYS A 155 -18.32 -4.03 16.52
N ARG A 156 -18.60 -2.77 16.83
CA ARG A 156 -19.08 -2.35 18.16
C ARG A 156 -20.51 -2.81 18.39
N ASP A 157 -21.39 -2.72 17.39
CA ASP A 157 -22.77 -3.18 17.50
C ASP A 157 -22.81 -4.71 17.64
N ALA A 158 -22.04 -5.45 16.84
CA ALA A 158 -21.92 -6.90 16.96
C ALA A 158 -21.33 -7.36 18.30
N LEU A 159 -20.41 -6.58 18.89
CA LEU A 159 -19.83 -6.92 20.20
C LEU A 159 -20.72 -6.45 21.36
N GLY A 160 -21.47 -5.37 21.18
CA GLY A 160 -22.44 -4.83 22.13
C GLY A 160 -23.57 -5.80 22.44
N GLU A 161 -23.98 -6.63 21.47
CA GLU A 161 -24.95 -7.71 21.70
C GLU A 161 -24.43 -8.83 22.63
N THR A 162 -23.10 -8.96 22.81
CA THR A 162 -22.48 -10.02 23.64
C THR A 162 -21.99 -9.55 25.01
N MET A 163 -21.93 -8.24 25.24
CA MET A 163 -21.44 -7.64 26.48
C MET A 163 -22.63 -7.18 27.31
N SER A 164 -22.94 -7.87 28.41
CA SER A 164 -23.90 -7.35 29.40
C SER A 164 -23.37 -6.03 29.97
N ASP A 165 -24.24 -5.01 29.95
CA ASP A 165 -23.92 -3.69 30.49
C ASP A 165 -23.65 -3.79 32.00
N VAL A 166 -22.74 -2.95 32.52
CA VAL A 166 -22.38 -2.93 33.95
C VAL A 166 -23.60 -2.58 34.82
N GLY A 167 -24.67 -2.04 34.22
CA GLY A 167 -25.97 -1.80 34.86
C GLY A 167 -26.83 -3.03 35.16
N ASP A 168 -26.53 -4.20 34.59
CA ASP A 168 -27.31 -5.44 34.79
C ASP A 168 -26.81 -6.31 35.96
N LEU A 169 -25.69 -5.93 36.59
CA LEU A 169 -25.19 -6.55 37.81
C LEU A 169 -25.72 -5.78 39.04
N ARG A 170 -26.96 -6.08 39.46
CA ARG A 170 -27.50 -5.69 40.77
C ARG A 170 -27.34 -6.79 41.80
#